data_AF-A0A8J7HRN4-F1
#
_entry.id   AF-A0A8J7HRN4-F1
#
_cell.length_a   1.000
_cell.length_b   1.000
_cell.length_c   1.000
_cell.angle_alpha   90.00
_cell.angle_beta   90.00
_cell.angle_gamma   90.00
#
_symmetry.space_group_name_H-M   'P 1'
#
loop_
_entity.id
_entity.type
_entity.pdbx_description
1 polymer ?
#
loop_
_entity_poly.entity_id
_entity_poly.type
_entity_poly.pdbx_seq_one_letter_code
_entity_poly.pdbx_strand_id
1 'polypeptide(L)'
;MNNPSNRVSEFFNSGSSESETGNLLWQYVKSLSPETVTQLSKPNSSEVFQVMERNIVGLLGNLPSEHFGVTVTTSRESLGRLLASAMISGYFLRNAEQRMNFELALQGTDTNNEID
;
A
#
# COMPACT_ATOMS: atom_id res chain seq x y z
N MET A 1 -9.48 25.69 0.71
CA MET A 1 -9.38 24.35 0.11
C MET A 1 -7.91 24.00 -0.13
N ASN A 2 -7.31 23.14 0.69
CA ASN A 2 -5.99 22.58 0.41
C ASN A 2 -6.17 21.24 -0.30
N ASN A 3 -5.71 21.17 -1.56
CA ASN A 3 -5.83 19.98 -2.40
C ASN A 3 -4.88 18.88 -1.90
N PRO A 4 -5.38 17.72 -1.41
CA PRO A 4 -4.52 16.67 -0.83
C PRO A 4 -3.55 16.07 -1.85
N SER A 5 -3.87 16.12 -3.15
CA SER A 5 -2.99 15.64 -4.21
C SER A 5 -1.66 16.40 -4.33
N ASN A 6 -1.56 17.61 -3.78
CA ASN A 6 -0.33 18.41 -3.91
C ASN A 6 0.74 18.05 -2.85
N ARG A 7 0.34 17.47 -1.70
CA ARG A 7 1.28 17.12 -0.62
C ARG A 7 2.11 15.88 -0.94
N VAL A 8 1.54 14.93 -1.67
CA VAL A 8 2.25 13.72 -2.09
C VAL A 8 3.39 14.08 -3.04
N SER A 9 3.15 15.01 -3.96
CA SER A 9 4.14 15.53 -4.91
C SER A 9 5.33 16.21 -4.20
N GLU A 10 5.07 17.03 -3.17
CA GLU A 10 6.11 17.69 -2.37
C GLU A 10 7.01 16.67 -1.63
N PHE A 11 6.43 15.60 -1.10
CA PHE A 11 7.17 14.55 -0.40
C PHE A 11 8.20 13.82 -1.28
N PHE A 12 7.86 13.58 -2.56
CA PHE A 12 8.78 12.94 -3.51
C PHE A 12 9.74 13.93 -4.19
N ASN A 13 9.36 15.21 -4.33
CA ASN A 13 10.19 16.22 -4.98
C ASN A 13 11.32 16.77 -4.09
N SER A 14 11.26 16.54 -2.77
CA SER A 14 12.34 16.84 -1.82
C SER A 14 13.61 16.00 -2.00
N GLY A 15 13.65 15.05 -2.95
CA GLY A 15 14.87 14.28 -3.26
C GLY A 15 15.98 15.07 -3.98
N SER A 16 15.77 16.37 -4.28
CA SER A 16 16.66 17.17 -5.12
C SER A 16 17.50 18.21 -4.36
N SER A 17 17.29 18.39 -3.06
CA SER A 17 18.01 19.37 -2.24
C SER A 17 18.50 18.71 -0.95
N GLU A 18 19.82 18.77 -0.76
CA GLU A 18 20.60 18.00 0.20
C GLU A 18 20.28 18.26 1.69
N SER A 19 20.68 17.28 2.51
CA SER A 19 21.26 17.42 3.86
C SER A 19 20.36 17.88 5.01
N GLU A 20 19.76 16.91 5.72
CA GLU A 20 19.95 16.65 7.17
C GLU A 20 18.87 15.68 7.72
N THR A 21 17.74 15.52 7.03
CA THR A 21 16.74 14.49 7.35
C THR A 21 16.95 13.27 6.46
N GLY A 22 17.98 12.47 6.77
CA GLY A 22 18.20 11.19 6.09
C GLY A 22 16.88 10.42 5.99
N ASN A 23 16.54 9.96 4.78
CA ASN A 23 15.23 9.39 4.41
C ASN A 23 14.55 8.66 5.59
N LEU A 24 13.65 9.36 6.29
CA LEU A 24 13.09 8.91 7.58
C LEU A 24 12.28 7.63 7.40
N LEU A 25 11.61 7.47 6.26
CA LEU A 25 10.93 6.24 5.88
C LEU A 25 11.93 5.08 5.78
N TRP A 26 13.09 5.31 5.16
CA TRP A 26 14.13 4.29 5.04
C TRP A 26 14.73 3.91 6.40
N GLN A 27 14.95 4.90 7.28
CA GLN A 27 15.39 4.62 8.65
C GLN A 27 14.34 3.82 9.43
N TYR A 28 13.07 4.20 9.32
CA TYR A 28 11.95 3.48 9.93
C TYR A 28 11.86 2.03 9.42
N VAL A 29 11.86 1.82 8.11
CA VAL A 29 11.81 0.48 7.50
C VAL A 29 12.98 -0.38 7.98
N LYS A 30 14.19 0.19 8.09
CA LYS A 30 15.37 -0.50 8.64
C LYS A 30 15.27 -0.84 10.12
N SER A 31 14.53 -0.05 10.91
CA SER A 31 14.33 -0.32 12.33
C SER A 31 13.28 -1.40 12.62
N LEU A 32 12.49 -1.81 11.63
CA LEU A 32 11.47 -2.84 11.80
C LEU A 32 12.10 -4.20 12.08
N SER A 33 11.52 -4.95 13.02
CA SER A 33 11.90 -6.35 13.22
C SER A 33 11.49 -7.20 12.02
N PRO A 34 12.20 -8.31 11.74
CA PRO A 34 11.81 -9.25 10.68
C PRO A 34 10.39 -9.79 10.86
N GLU A 35 9.91 -9.99 12.09
CA GLU A 35 8.53 -10.41 12.33
C GLU A 35 7.54 -9.34 11.90
N THR A 36 7.82 -8.07 12.24
CA THR A 36 6.98 -6.93 11.86
C THR A 36 6.90 -6.79 10.35
N VAL A 37 8.03 -6.91 9.64
CA VAL A 37 8.05 -6.88 8.17
C VAL A 37 7.22 -8.03 7.59
N THR A 38 7.36 -9.23 8.13
CA THR A 38 6.60 -10.40 7.69
C THR A 38 5.10 -10.20 7.89
N GLN A 39 4.69 -9.66 9.03
CA GLN A 39 3.29 -9.39 9.33
C GLN A 39 2.72 -8.29 8.43
N LEU A 40 3.47 -7.22 8.18
CA LEU A 40 3.06 -6.14 7.28
C LEU A 40 3.02 -6.55 5.80
N SER A 41 3.81 -7.55 5.41
CA SER A 41 3.81 -8.11 4.04
C SER A 41 2.59 -8.97 3.72
N LYS A 42 1.82 -9.36 4.74
CA LYS A 42 0.62 -10.19 4.58
C LYS A 42 -0.63 -9.33 4.72
N PRO A 43 -1.47 -9.19 3.67
CA PRO A 43 -2.77 -8.58 3.83
C PRO A 43 -3.62 -9.44 4.77
N ASN A 44 -4.37 -8.79 5.67
CA ASN A 44 -5.15 -9.46 6.70
C ASN A 44 -6.48 -10.02 6.17
N SER A 45 -6.96 -9.49 5.04
CA SER A 45 -8.23 -9.86 4.40
C SER A 45 -8.01 -10.42 3.00
N SER A 46 -8.83 -11.41 2.64
CA SER A 46 -8.79 -12.06 1.32
C SER A 46 -9.18 -11.06 0.21
N GLU A 47 -10.08 -10.14 0.53
CA GLU A 47 -10.58 -9.09 -0.35
C GLU A 47 -9.45 -8.13 -0.73
N VAL A 48 -8.65 -7.69 0.25
CA VAL A 48 -7.47 -6.84 0.01
C VAL A 48 -6.45 -7.57 -0.85
N PHE A 49 -6.20 -8.87 -0.59
CA PHE A 49 -5.29 -9.67 -1.39
C PHE A 49 -5.70 -9.71 -2.87
N GLN A 50 -6.98 -9.98 -3.17
CA GLN A 50 -7.50 -10.01 -4.53
C GLN A 50 -7.40 -8.64 -5.23
N VAL A 51 -7.66 -7.55 -4.51
CA VAL A 51 -7.53 -6.18 -5.05
C VAL A 51 -6.08 -5.84 -5.38
N MET A 52 -5.13 -6.27 -4.53
CA MET A 52 -3.70 -6.10 -4.78
C MET A 52 -3.26 -6.89 -6.01
N GLU A 53 -3.65 -8.17 -6.11
CA GLU A 53 -3.34 -9.03 -7.25
C GLU A 53 -3.86 -8.40 -8.56
N ARG A 54 -5.13 -7.97 -8.57
CA ARG A 54 -5.73 -7.33 -9.75
C ARG A 54 -5.03 -6.02 -10.13
N ASN A 55 -4.56 -5.24 -9.15
CA ASN A 55 -3.74 -4.05 -9.42
C ASN A 55 -2.40 -4.41 -10.06
N ILE A 56 -1.71 -5.42 -9.52
CA ILE A 56 -0.40 -5.86 -10.04
C ILE A 56 -0.55 -6.39 -11.48
N VAL A 57 -1.55 -7.22 -11.74
CA VAL A 57 -1.86 -7.70 -13.10
C VAL A 57 -2.22 -6.55 -14.03
N GLY A 58 -2.95 -5.54 -13.54
CA GLY A 58 -3.25 -4.34 -14.31
C GLY A 58 -2.01 -3.51 -14.65
N LEU A 59 -1.01 -3.48 -13.77
CA LEU A 59 0.23 -2.73 -13.94
C LEU A 59 1.27 -3.46 -14.82
N LEU A 60 1.38 -4.78 -14.67
CA LEU A 60 2.40 -5.60 -15.32
C LEU A 60 1.89 -6.37 -16.54
N GLY A 61 0.58 -6.40 -16.75
CA GLY A 61 -0.06 -7.25 -17.74
C GLY A 61 -0.27 -8.67 -17.23
N ASN A 62 -1.17 -9.40 -17.90
CA ASN A 62 -1.46 -10.79 -17.57
C ASN A 62 -0.55 -11.71 -18.40
N LEU A 63 0.36 -12.44 -17.75
CA LEU A 63 1.13 -13.50 -18.38
C LEU A 63 1.07 -14.75 -17.48
N PRO A 64 0.71 -15.94 -18.02
CA PRO A 64 0.59 -17.15 -17.21
C PRO A 64 1.97 -17.58 -16.67
N SER A 65 2.16 -17.42 -15.36
CA SER A 65 3.43 -17.70 -14.67
C SER A 65 3.79 -19.19 -14.63
N GLU A 66 2.82 -20.09 -14.82
CA GLU A 66 3.06 -21.54 -14.88
C GLU A 66 3.88 -21.99 -16.10
N HIS A 67 3.92 -21.16 -17.15
CA HIS A 67 4.58 -21.51 -18.42
C HIS A 67 5.72 -20.57 -18.81
N PHE A 68 5.93 -19.49 -18.05
CA PHE A 68 6.90 -18.45 -18.38
C PHE A 68 7.63 -17.93 -17.14
N GLY A 69 8.96 -17.85 -17.22
CA GLY A 69 9.73 -17.01 -16.30
C GLY A 69 9.47 -15.54 -16.63
N VAL A 70 8.85 -14.79 -15.71
CA VAL A 70 8.53 -13.37 -15.92
C VAL A 70 9.72 -12.52 -15.48
N THR A 71 10.35 -11.84 -16.44
CA THR A 71 11.38 -10.82 -16.17
C THR A 71 10.89 -9.49 -16.74
N VAL A 72 10.76 -8.47 -15.88
CA VAL A 72 10.34 -7.13 -16.27
C VAL A 72 11.55 -6.20 -16.34
N THR A 73 11.84 -5.63 -17.51
CA THR A 73 12.90 -4.62 -17.68
C THR A 73 12.28 -3.23 -17.72
N THR A 74 12.78 -2.32 -16.86
CA THR A 74 12.26 -0.94 -16.74
C THR A 74 13.40 0.03 -16.41
N SER A 75 13.23 1.31 -16.73
CA SER A 75 14.15 2.36 -16.29
C SER A 75 13.96 2.69 -14.80
N ARG A 76 14.96 3.36 -14.20
CA ARG A 76 14.92 3.84 -12.81
C ARG A 76 13.71 4.75 -12.57
N GLU A 77 13.39 5.62 -13.52
CA GLU A 77 12.31 6.60 -13.43
C GLU A 77 10.95 5.89 -13.44
N SER A 78 10.75 4.95 -14.36
CA SER A 78 9.52 4.17 -14.47
C SER A 78 9.33 3.25 -13.26
N LEU A 79 10.40 2.62 -12.76
CA LEU A 79 10.37 1.86 -11.52
C LEU A 79 10.02 2.74 -10.32
N GLY A 80 10.62 3.92 -10.22
CA GLY A 80 10.33 4.88 -9.15
C GLY A 80 8.86 5.30 -9.14
N ARG A 81 8.29 5.59 -10.31
CA ARG A 81 6.84 5.89 -10.45
C ARG A 81 5.97 4.71 -10.06
N LEU A 82 6.34 3.49 -10.48
CA LEU A 82 5.63 2.27 -10.11
C LEU A 82 5.61 2.09 -8.59
N LEU A 83 6.76 2.18 -7.92
CA LEU A 83 6.87 2.06 -6.47
C LEU A 83 6.09 3.15 -5.73
N ALA A 84 6.16 4.40 -6.20
CA ALA A 84 5.39 5.50 -5.63
C ALA A 84 3.87 5.24 -5.73
N SER A 85 3.40 4.78 -6.90
CA SER A 85 2.00 4.42 -7.10
C SER A 85 1.56 3.26 -6.19
N ALA A 86 2.40 2.22 -6.06
CA ALA A 86 2.12 1.08 -5.20
C ALA A 86 2.03 1.47 -3.72
N MET A 87 2.91 2.36 -3.24
CA MET A 87 2.85 2.87 -1.87
C MET A 87 1.55 3.61 -1.58
N ILE A 88 1.13 4.49 -2.50
CA ILE A 88 -0.13 5.25 -2.37
C ILE A 88 -1.34 4.31 -2.39
N SER A 89 -1.39 3.38 -3.34
CA SER A 89 -2.46 2.38 -3.44
C SER A 89 -2.54 1.50 -2.19
N GLY A 90 -1.39 1.07 -1.66
CA GLY A 90 -1.33 0.27 -0.43
C GLY A 90 -1.86 1.04 0.80
N TYR A 91 -1.51 2.32 0.94
CA TYR A 91 -2.05 3.18 1.99
C TYR A 91 -3.57 3.34 1.89
N PHE A 92 -4.10 3.59 0.68
CA PHE A 92 -5.55 3.69 0.48
C PHE A 92 -6.27 2.39 0.81
N LEU A 93 -5.69 1.26 0.42
CA LEU A 93 -6.30 -0.04 0.66
C LEU A 93 -6.32 -0.39 2.15
N ARG A 94 -5.25 -0.06 2.90
CA ARG A 94 -5.25 -0.18 4.37
C ARG A 94 -6.32 0.70 5.03
N ASN A 95 -6.47 1.94 4.58
CA ASN A 95 -7.49 2.84 5.12
C ASN A 95 -8.91 2.33 4.83
N ALA A 96 -9.14 1.78 3.63
CA ALA A 96 -10.42 1.18 3.27
C ALA A 96 -10.72 -0.05 4.15
N GLU A 97 -9.73 -0.91 4.38
CA GLU A 97 -9.83 -2.07 5.29
C GLU A 97 -10.15 -1.63 6.73
N GLN A 98 -9.45 -0.61 7.26
CA GLN A 98 -9.72 -0.09 8.60
C GLN A 98 -11.14 0.45 8.75
N ARG A 99 -11.63 1.17 7.73
CA ARG A 99 -13.00 1.69 7.70
C ARG A 99 -14.02 0.55 7.66
N MET A 100 -13.81 -0.45 6.82
CA MET A 100 -14.68 -1.62 6.73
C MET A 100 -14.73 -2.39 8.06
N ASN A 101 -13.58 -2.63 8.69
CA ASN A 101 -13.52 -3.29 10.01
C ASN A 101 -14.26 -2.49 11.08
N PHE A 102 -14.17 -1.16 11.03
CA PHE A 102 -14.90 -0.28 11.95
C PHE A 102 -16.42 -0.36 11.72
N GLU A 103 -16.87 -0.33 10.46
CA GLU A 103 -18.29 -0.45 10.11
C GLU A 103 -18.87 -1.81 10.56
N LEU A 104 -18.12 -2.91 10.37
CA LEU A 104 -18.50 -4.24 10.85
C LEU A 104 -18.58 -4.31 12.39
N ALA A 105 -17.60 -3.74 13.08
CA ALA A 105 -17.60 -3.70 14.54
C ALA A 105 -18.81 -2.90 15.07
N LEU A 106 -19.17 -1.79 14.41
CA LEU A 106 -20.34 -1.00 14.79
C LEU A 106 -21.65 -1.76 14.59
N GLN A 107 -21.84 -2.44 13.45
CA GLN A 107 -23.02 -3.29 13.17
C GLN A 107 -23.15 -4.48 14.14
N GLY A 108 -22.02 -5.05 14.60
CA GLY A 108 -22.02 -6.06 15.66
C GLY A 108 -22.54 -5.56 17.01
N THR A 109 -22.60 -4.24 17.21
CA THR A 109 -23.16 -3.61 18.41
C THR A 109 -24.67 -3.40 18.30
N ASP A 110 -25.19 -3.11 17.09
CA ASP A 110 -26.62 -2.86 16.87
C ASP A 110 -27.47 -4.14 16.94
N THR A 111 -26.92 -5.29 16.56
CA THR A 111 -27.62 -6.59 16.64
C THR A 111 -27.78 -7.14 18.07
N ASN A 112 -27.04 -6.60 19.05
CA ASN A 112 -27.16 -6.98 20.46
C ASN A 112 -28.21 -6.17 21.23
N ASN A 113 -28.85 -5.17 20.62
CA ASN A 113 -29.86 -4.31 21.26
C ASN A 113 -31.32 -4.59 20.80
N GLU A 114 -31.57 -5.65 20.02
CA GLU A 114 -32.94 -6.08 19.65
C GLU A 114 -33.44 -7.31 20.43
N ILE A 115 -32.77 -7.68 21.53
CA ILE A 115 -33.26 -8.71 22.47
C ILE A 115 -33.16 -8.19 23.91
N ASP A 116 -34.00 -7.21 24.25
CA ASP A 116 -34.77 -7.12 25.51
C ASP A 116 -35.87 -6.04 25.39
#